data_AF-A0A948FTU2-F1
#
_entry.id   AF-A0A948FTU2-F1
#
_cell.length_a   1.000
_cell.length_b   1.000
_cell.length_c   1.000
_cell.angle_alpha   90.00
_cell.angle_beta   90.00
_cell.angle_gamma   90.00
#
_symmetry.space_group_name_H-M   'P 1'
#
loop_
_entity.id
_entity.type
_entity.pdbx_description
1 polymer ?
#
loop_
_entity_poly.entity_id
_entity_poly.type
_entity_poly.pdbx_seq_one_letter_code
_entity_poly.pdbx_strand_id
1 'polypeptide(L)'
;MSSPLTRSEELRRPRRIGLRIALPLGLAVALVAAALTLPSDDLGPTLSLRAENELIKAEKGLPHVDPAGTPVHTHDPRFKNEVSRGGEAVSAASADPTTAAQAREAASYVESERALPDPELTSMSIKRKRTRVPANRYDMAGGCYTLRTVRGAYVRGSGDDLVLSRGKSRTAARYTFKATRLGAYLIYGTGGVFLAGDSGEAVNDSEPSRTSDWTARRAGKKGKRYTFTLRGGRSLSALKGRLVTADKAKPFVLERVRGKRCAKFPESQVNIKGKPHAGVSDFQEVRGFVDAHTHGMAFEFLGGNVHCGRPWHKWGVTFALRDCVDHTLTGGNGAALETFLSGEPSHDPVGWPTFKDWPAPNSLTHEGTYYKWMERAWRGGQRLFVNLLVENNKLCEVYPLKHNSCDDMDSIRLQAKDMYAFQDYIDAQWGGPGKGFYRIVKSPWEAREVINEGKLAVVMGIETSVPFGCTFKYVGGSDIDACTAKQITDQIDEMHALGVRQMELVNKFDNALGGVAGDAGPTGIVINGANFLETGTFWDMETCDPADTVDADNPQVAFPEISADQQDALFGAIGQLFGSLNLPALSLYPRTN
;
A
#
# COMPACT_ATOMS: atom_id res chain seq x y z
N MET A 1 40.99 -35.48 30.41
CA MET A 1 39.63 -36.05 30.45
C MET A 1 38.64 -34.92 30.25
N SER A 2 37.64 -35.19 29.40
CA SER A 2 36.53 -34.33 28.97
C SER A 2 36.82 -33.31 27.86
N SER A 3 36.12 -33.56 26.75
CA SER A 3 36.31 -33.15 25.36
C SER A 3 35.53 -31.88 24.95
N PRO A 4 35.83 -31.30 23.78
CA PRO A 4 35.34 -30.00 23.34
C PRO A 4 34.00 -30.12 22.58
N LEU A 5 33.15 -29.10 22.72
CA LEU A 5 31.90 -28.99 21.95
C LEU A 5 32.17 -28.30 20.60
N THR A 6 31.98 -29.08 19.54
CA THR A 6 32.05 -28.69 18.14
C THR A 6 30.75 -28.05 17.64
N ARG A 7 30.97 -27.14 16.71
CA ARG A 7 30.05 -26.43 15.81
C ARG A 7 29.47 -27.42 14.79
N SER A 8 28.15 -27.66 14.83
CA SER A 8 27.37 -28.23 13.71
C SER A 8 25.87 -28.19 14.02
N GLU A 9 25.15 -27.18 13.53
CA GLU A 9 23.73 -27.32 13.21
C GLU A 9 23.49 -26.63 11.86
N GLU A 10 23.80 -27.36 10.79
CA GLU A 10 23.42 -27.04 9.42
C GLU A 10 22.34 -28.03 8.98
N LEU A 11 21.30 -27.50 8.32
CA LEU A 11 20.46 -28.17 7.32
C LEU A 11 19.54 -29.32 7.79
N ARG A 12 18.42 -28.97 8.45
CA ARG A 12 17.18 -29.75 8.32
C ARG A 12 16.43 -29.32 7.05
N ARG A 13 16.43 -30.18 6.02
CA ARG A 13 15.55 -30.11 4.84
C ARG A 13 14.07 -30.02 5.25
N PRO A 14 13.23 -29.16 4.64
CA PRO A 14 11.81 -29.09 4.97
C PRO A 14 11.02 -30.13 4.17
N ARG A 15 11.00 -31.40 4.63
CA ARG A 15 10.15 -32.44 4.02
C ARG A 15 8.67 -32.39 4.45
N ARG A 16 8.29 -31.48 5.36
CA ARG A 16 6.92 -31.36 5.90
C ARG A 16 6.15 -30.10 5.47
N ILE A 17 6.76 -29.20 4.70
CA ILE A 17 6.09 -28.01 4.16
C ILE A 17 5.32 -28.35 2.88
N GLY A 18 5.87 -29.24 2.04
CA GLY A 18 5.24 -29.62 0.75
C GLY A 18 3.84 -30.22 0.88
N LEU A 19 3.53 -30.97 1.93
CA LEU A 19 2.20 -31.59 2.11
C LEU A 19 1.13 -30.60 2.60
N ARG A 20 1.52 -29.52 3.28
CA ARG A 20 0.59 -28.47 3.75
C ARG A 20 0.25 -27.44 2.67
N ILE A 21 1.07 -27.37 1.61
CA ILE A 21 0.87 -26.49 0.45
C ILE A 21 0.18 -27.25 -0.69
N ALA A 22 0.46 -28.55 -0.88
CA ALA A 22 -0.07 -29.32 -2.01
C ALA A 22 -1.59 -29.54 -1.98
N LEU A 23 -2.19 -29.71 -0.79
CA LEU A 23 -3.65 -29.89 -0.66
C LEU A 23 -4.45 -28.63 -1.03
N PRO A 24 -4.13 -27.42 -0.51
CA PRO A 24 -4.84 -26.20 -0.91
C PRO A 24 -4.51 -25.77 -2.35
N LEU A 25 -3.30 -26.02 -2.87
CA LEU A 25 -3.00 -25.80 -4.29
C LEU A 25 -3.86 -26.72 -5.18
N GLY A 26 -4.03 -27.98 -4.79
CA GLY A 26 -4.88 -28.93 -5.51
C GLY A 26 -6.35 -28.53 -5.51
N LEU A 27 -6.85 -27.95 -4.41
CA LEU A 27 -8.22 -27.43 -4.32
C LEU A 27 -8.41 -26.18 -5.17
N ALA A 28 -7.46 -25.23 -5.14
CA ALA A 28 -7.49 -24.04 -5.97
C ALA A 28 -7.38 -24.36 -7.47
N VAL A 29 -6.53 -25.31 -7.85
CA VAL A 29 -6.45 -25.81 -9.24
C VAL A 29 -7.73 -26.54 -9.65
N ALA A 30 -8.37 -27.29 -8.75
CA ALA A 30 -9.66 -27.94 -9.04
C ALA A 30 -10.81 -26.92 -9.18
N LEU A 31 -10.75 -25.79 -8.47
CA LEU A 31 -11.74 -24.72 -8.57
C LEU A 31 -11.58 -23.88 -9.85
N VAL A 32 -10.34 -23.58 -10.22
CA VAL A 32 -10.03 -22.94 -11.51
C VAL A 32 -10.35 -23.89 -12.66
N ALA A 33 -10.06 -25.19 -12.53
CA ALA A 33 -10.47 -26.19 -13.51
C ALA A 33 -12.00 -26.32 -13.58
N ALA A 34 -12.72 -26.34 -12.45
CA ALA A 34 -14.18 -26.37 -12.45
C ALA A 34 -14.78 -25.14 -13.13
N ALA A 35 -14.26 -23.94 -12.86
CA ALA A 35 -14.68 -22.70 -13.51
C ALA A 35 -14.34 -22.67 -15.02
N LEU A 36 -13.24 -23.31 -15.44
CA LEU A 36 -12.83 -23.41 -16.85
C LEU A 36 -13.46 -24.60 -17.61
N THR A 37 -14.02 -25.59 -16.90
CA THR A 37 -14.64 -26.80 -17.48
C THR A 37 -16.16 -26.77 -17.51
N LEU A 38 -16.79 -25.71 -16.99
CA LEU A 38 -18.19 -25.44 -17.29
C LEU A 38 -18.29 -25.24 -18.82
N PRO A 39 -19.10 -26.05 -19.52
CA PRO A 39 -19.17 -25.99 -20.97
C PRO A 39 -19.63 -24.59 -21.37
N SER A 40 -18.75 -23.88 -22.07
CA SER A 40 -19.01 -22.58 -22.72
C SER A 40 -19.93 -22.70 -23.93
N ASP A 41 -20.41 -23.90 -24.24
CA ASP A 41 -21.24 -24.19 -25.40
C ASP A 41 -22.72 -24.02 -25.04
N ASP A 42 -23.12 -22.78 -24.75
CA ASP A 42 -24.46 -22.21 -25.03
C ASP A 42 -24.61 -20.72 -24.63
N LEU A 43 -23.54 -20.05 -24.20
CA LEU A 43 -23.58 -18.60 -23.93
C LEU A 43 -23.06 -17.80 -25.13
N GLY A 44 -23.95 -17.57 -26.09
CA GLY A 44 -23.90 -16.35 -26.91
C GLY A 44 -24.64 -15.21 -26.20
N PRO A 45 -24.19 -13.93 -26.34
CA PRO A 45 -23.42 -13.45 -27.47
C PRO A 45 -21.96 -13.18 -27.13
N THR A 46 -21.10 -13.56 -28.07
CA THR A 46 -19.73 -13.09 -28.21
C THR A 46 -19.68 -11.56 -28.20
N LEU A 47 -18.62 -11.00 -27.58
CA LEU A 47 -18.24 -9.61 -27.79
C LEU A 47 -18.27 -9.33 -29.30
N SER A 48 -19.05 -8.33 -29.70
CA SER A 48 -19.04 -7.93 -31.11
C SER A 48 -17.60 -7.60 -31.53
N LEU A 49 -17.23 -7.86 -32.77
CA LEU A 49 -15.95 -7.44 -33.38
C LEU A 49 -15.61 -5.96 -33.10
N ARG A 50 -16.63 -5.15 -32.77
CA ARG A 50 -16.53 -3.76 -32.38
C ARG A 50 -16.08 -3.56 -30.92
N ALA A 51 -16.57 -4.36 -29.98
CA ALA A 51 -16.12 -4.31 -28.58
C ALA A 51 -14.66 -4.79 -28.46
N GLU A 52 -14.29 -5.79 -29.24
CA GLU A 52 -12.91 -6.27 -29.36
C GLU A 52 -11.99 -5.20 -29.98
N ASN A 53 -12.46 -4.46 -30.99
CA ASN A 53 -11.72 -3.37 -31.60
C ASN A 53 -11.54 -2.14 -30.68
N GLU A 54 -12.52 -1.84 -29.82
CA GLU A 54 -12.38 -0.75 -28.82
C GLU A 54 -11.41 -1.11 -27.69
N LEU A 55 -11.38 -2.37 -27.25
CA LEU A 55 -10.35 -2.87 -26.30
C LEU A 55 -8.94 -2.77 -26.91
N ILE A 56 -8.78 -3.15 -28.19
CA ILE A 56 -7.50 -3.03 -28.91
C ILE A 56 -7.06 -1.56 -29.09
N LYS A 57 -8.00 -0.62 -29.23
CA LYS A 57 -7.69 0.83 -29.30
C LYS A 57 -7.30 1.39 -27.93
N ALA A 58 -7.97 0.94 -26.86
CA ALA A 58 -7.65 1.32 -25.49
C ALA A 58 -6.24 0.86 -25.09
N GLU A 59 -5.86 -0.38 -25.41
CA GLU A 59 -4.50 -0.89 -25.19
C GLU A 59 -3.43 -0.11 -25.97
N LYS A 60 -3.79 0.49 -27.12
CA LYS A 60 -2.88 1.28 -27.96
C LYS A 60 -2.86 2.77 -27.60
N GLY A 61 -3.61 3.20 -26.58
CA GLY A 61 -3.66 4.58 -26.11
C GLY A 61 -4.20 5.58 -27.14
N LEU A 62 -5.04 5.11 -28.07
CA LEU A 62 -5.70 5.97 -29.05
C LEU A 62 -6.95 6.60 -28.41
N PRO A 63 -7.23 7.90 -28.61
CA PRO A 63 -8.42 8.55 -28.05
C PRO A 63 -9.69 7.90 -28.59
N HIS A 64 -10.66 7.67 -27.71
CA HIS A 64 -11.99 7.16 -28.06
C HIS A 64 -12.68 8.15 -29.01
N VAL A 65 -13.32 7.63 -30.05
CA VAL A 65 -14.16 8.40 -30.96
C VAL A 65 -15.51 7.70 -30.97
N ASP A 66 -16.55 8.45 -30.60
CA ASP A 66 -17.88 7.87 -30.47
C ASP A 66 -18.35 7.26 -31.78
N PRO A 67 -19.09 6.14 -31.71
CA PRO A 67 -19.66 5.53 -32.88
C PRO A 67 -20.58 6.45 -33.69
N ALA A 68 -20.64 6.24 -35.00
CA ALA A 68 -21.62 6.94 -35.84
C ALA A 68 -23.05 6.53 -35.43
N GLY A 69 -23.87 7.51 -35.05
CA GLY A 69 -25.23 7.31 -34.53
C GLY A 69 -25.33 7.33 -33.00
N THR A 70 -24.22 7.46 -32.28
CA THR A 70 -24.27 7.76 -30.84
C THR A 70 -24.93 9.12 -30.65
N PRO A 71 -25.96 9.25 -29.78
CA PRO A 71 -26.54 10.55 -29.46
C PRO A 71 -25.44 11.50 -28.97
N VAL A 72 -25.56 12.78 -29.31
CA VAL A 72 -24.63 13.81 -28.83
C VAL A 72 -24.63 13.77 -27.31
N HIS A 73 -23.55 13.29 -26.72
CA HIS A 73 -23.31 13.42 -25.29
C HIS A 73 -22.17 14.41 -25.11
N THR A 74 -22.37 15.35 -24.20
CA THR A 74 -21.42 16.42 -23.94
C THR A 74 -20.57 16.04 -22.74
N HIS A 75 -19.23 16.07 -22.89
CA HIS A 75 -18.30 16.14 -21.75
C HIS A 75 -18.35 17.51 -21.09
N ASP A 76 -19.55 17.94 -20.75
CA ASP A 76 -19.78 19.23 -20.14
C ASP A 76 -19.49 19.11 -18.64
N PRO A 77 -18.44 19.78 -18.14
CA PRO A 77 -18.05 19.69 -16.75
C PRO A 77 -19.08 20.33 -15.79
N ARG A 78 -20.22 20.83 -16.29
CA ARG A 78 -21.39 21.23 -15.48
C ARG A 78 -22.17 20.02 -14.93
N PHE A 79 -22.19 18.89 -15.64
CA PHE A 79 -23.01 17.71 -15.26
C PHE A 79 -22.20 16.59 -14.59
N LYS A 80 -20.88 16.76 -14.47
CA LYS A 80 -19.98 15.75 -13.88
C LYS A 80 -20.32 15.37 -12.42
N ASN A 81 -21.04 16.22 -11.70
CA ASN A 81 -21.45 15.99 -10.31
C ASN A 81 -22.89 15.47 -10.19
N GLU A 82 -23.61 15.26 -11.30
CA GLU A 82 -24.97 14.66 -11.25
C GLU A 82 -24.93 13.18 -10.85
N VAL A 83 -23.79 12.50 -11.04
CA VAL A 83 -23.48 11.10 -10.68
C VAL A 83 -23.69 10.77 -9.18
N SER A 84 -23.94 11.77 -8.32
CA SER A 84 -24.17 11.56 -6.89
C SER A 84 -25.63 11.73 -6.45
N ARG A 85 -26.57 11.90 -7.37
CA ARG A 85 -27.99 12.10 -7.06
C ARG A 85 -28.81 11.00 -7.71
N GLY A 86 -28.98 9.89 -7.00
CA GLY A 86 -29.90 8.83 -7.41
C GLY A 86 -31.27 9.42 -7.73
N GLY A 87 -31.78 9.16 -8.94
CA GLY A 87 -32.98 9.77 -9.51
C GLY A 87 -34.31 9.40 -8.84
N GLU A 88 -34.31 8.94 -7.59
CA GLU A 88 -35.49 8.49 -6.88
C GLU A 88 -36.40 9.65 -6.46
N ALA A 89 -37.70 9.35 -6.35
CA ALA A 89 -38.70 10.25 -5.80
C ALA A 89 -38.25 10.73 -4.42
N VAL A 90 -37.75 11.96 -4.41
CA VAL A 90 -37.07 12.52 -3.26
C VAL A 90 -38.06 12.63 -2.10
N SER A 91 -37.88 11.80 -1.08
CA SER A 91 -38.54 12.03 0.20
C SER A 91 -38.21 13.46 0.64
N ALA A 92 -39.08 14.12 1.42
CA ALA A 92 -38.76 15.46 1.94
C ALA A 92 -37.44 15.49 2.72
N ALA A 93 -36.96 14.34 3.21
CA ALA A 93 -35.69 14.17 3.90
C ALA A 93 -34.46 14.05 2.96
N SER A 94 -34.63 13.57 1.73
CA SER A 94 -33.57 13.49 0.71
C SER A 94 -33.62 14.62 -0.31
N ALA A 95 -34.65 15.48 -0.26
CA ALA A 95 -34.87 16.61 -1.17
C ALA A 95 -33.65 17.52 -1.16
N ASP A 96 -33.06 17.80 -2.33
CA ASP A 96 -32.00 18.81 -2.43
C ASP A 96 -32.54 20.13 -1.85
N PRO A 97 -32.04 20.58 -0.68
CA PRO A 97 -32.55 21.79 -0.04
C PRO A 97 -32.13 23.05 -0.79
N THR A 98 -31.30 22.90 -1.83
CA THR A 98 -30.78 24.01 -2.65
C THR A 98 -31.89 24.58 -3.52
N THR A 99 -32.30 25.81 -3.24
CA THR A 99 -33.23 26.55 -4.10
C THR A 99 -32.61 26.80 -5.49
N ALA A 100 -33.45 26.99 -6.51
CA ALA A 100 -32.98 27.34 -7.85
C ALA A 100 -32.12 28.63 -7.89
N ALA A 101 -32.33 29.55 -6.95
CA ALA A 101 -31.49 30.73 -6.81
C ALA A 101 -30.08 30.36 -6.30
N GLN A 102 -29.98 29.55 -5.24
CA GLN A 102 -28.71 29.07 -4.72
C GLN A 102 -27.96 28.20 -5.73
N ALA A 103 -28.66 27.36 -6.50
CA ALA A 103 -28.04 26.56 -7.55
C ALA A 103 -27.40 27.44 -8.64
N ARG A 104 -28.10 28.50 -9.08
CA ARG A 104 -27.55 29.48 -10.02
C ARG A 104 -26.38 30.27 -9.44
N GLU A 105 -26.46 30.64 -8.18
CA GLU A 105 -25.37 31.33 -7.46
C GLU A 105 -24.13 30.43 -7.36
N ALA A 106 -24.30 29.18 -6.95
CA ALA A 106 -23.22 28.19 -6.89
C ALA A 106 -22.60 27.91 -8.26
N ALA A 107 -23.43 27.76 -9.31
CA ALA A 107 -22.93 27.59 -10.68
C ALA A 107 -22.15 28.83 -11.16
N SER A 108 -22.65 30.03 -10.88
CA SER A 108 -21.97 31.28 -11.23
C SER A 108 -20.65 31.44 -10.46
N TYR A 109 -20.62 31.03 -9.19
CA TYR A 109 -19.40 31.00 -8.37
C TYR A 109 -18.38 30.04 -8.98
N VAL A 110 -18.77 28.80 -9.30
CA VAL A 110 -17.87 27.81 -9.94
C VAL A 110 -17.33 28.31 -11.28
N GLU A 111 -18.16 28.93 -12.12
CA GLU A 111 -17.69 29.52 -13.37
C GLU A 111 -16.73 30.69 -13.13
N SER A 112 -16.96 31.51 -12.10
CA SER A 112 -16.03 32.58 -11.72
C SER A 112 -14.67 32.03 -11.26
N GLU A 113 -14.66 30.93 -10.50
CA GLU A 113 -13.44 30.25 -10.06
C GLU A 113 -12.69 29.61 -11.23
N ARG A 114 -13.40 29.02 -12.20
CA ARG A 114 -12.81 28.46 -13.44
C ARG A 114 -12.18 29.54 -14.33
N ALA A 115 -12.68 30.77 -14.25
CA ALA A 115 -12.16 31.91 -14.99
C ALA A 115 -10.99 32.62 -14.30
N LEU A 116 -10.63 32.24 -13.06
CA LEU A 116 -9.48 32.81 -12.36
C LEU A 116 -8.18 32.49 -13.12
N PRO A 117 -7.22 33.42 -13.13
CA PRO A 117 -5.91 33.15 -13.70
C PRO A 117 -5.20 32.04 -12.89
N ASP A 118 -4.35 31.27 -13.56
CA ASP A 118 -3.48 30.31 -12.88
C ASP A 118 -2.68 31.00 -11.75
N PRO A 119 -2.57 30.41 -10.55
CA PRO A 119 -1.87 31.02 -9.44
C PRO A 119 -0.38 31.19 -9.77
N GLU A 120 0.24 32.25 -9.24
CA GLU A 120 1.68 32.41 -9.31
C GLU A 120 2.37 31.30 -8.49
N LEU A 121 3.35 30.63 -9.09
CA LEU A 121 4.08 29.52 -8.48
C LEU A 121 5.57 29.81 -8.43
N THR A 122 6.23 29.31 -7.38
CA THR A 122 7.68 29.25 -7.27
C THR A 122 8.18 27.80 -7.35
N SER A 123 9.48 27.58 -7.16
CA SER A 123 10.07 26.25 -7.12
C SER A 123 10.71 25.95 -5.78
N MET A 124 10.50 24.74 -5.27
CA MET A 124 11.15 24.28 -4.03
C MET A 124 12.40 23.45 -4.30
N SER A 125 13.32 23.41 -3.34
CA SER A 125 14.52 22.57 -3.44
C SER A 125 14.25 21.13 -2.96
N ILE A 126 14.46 20.16 -3.85
CA ILE A 126 14.44 18.71 -3.55
C ILE A 126 15.63 18.29 -2.66
N LYS A 127 16.70 19.09 -2.57
CA LYS A 127 17.90 18.65 -1.85
C LYS A 127 18.37 19.70 -0.89
N ARG A 128 18.45 19.33 0.39
CA ARG A 128 19.18 20.11 1.38
C ARG A 128 20.67 20.13 1.03
N LYS A 129 21.27 21.33 1.08
CA LYS A 129 22.71 21.52 0.94
C LYS A 129 23.44 20.83 2.10
N ARG A 130 24.22 19.79 1.79
CA ARG A 130 25.01 19.06 2.80
C ARG A 130 26.26 19.85 3.21
N THR A 131 26.41 20.07 4.51
CA THR A 131 27.60 20.64 5.14
C THR A 131 28.78 19.65 5.11
N ARG A 132 29.99 20.11 5.49
CA ARG A 132 31.17 19.24 5.62
C ARG A 132 31.01 18.18 6.72
N VAL A 133 30.32 18.55 7.80
CA VAL A 133 30.01 17.66 8.93
C VAL A 133 28.51 17.82 9.20
N PRO A 134 27.75 16.71 9.31
CA PRO A 134 26.33 16.73 9.67
C PRO A 134 26.06 17.67 10.86
N ALA A 135 25.11 18.60 10.74
CA ALA A 135 24.79 19.53 11.81
C ALA A 135 23.91 18.85 12.89
N ASN A 136 23.05 17.92 12.48
CA ASN A 136 22.28 17.05 13.38
C ASN A 136 22.31 15.58 12.94
N ARG A 137 21.65 14.71 13.73
CA ARG A 137 21.61 13.25 13.51
C ARG A 137 20.86 12.83 12.25
N TYR A 138 20.05 13.69 11.64
CA TYR A 138 19.28 13.44 10.41
C TYR A 138 20.03 13.90 9.15
N ASP A 139 21.07 14.73 9.29
CA ASP A 139 21.85 15.26 8.17
C ASP A 139 22.72 14.23 7.44
N MET A 140 22.78 13.00 7.96
CA MET A 140 23.53 11.90 7.37
C MET A 140 22.79 11.26 6.19
N ALA A 141 21.46 11.36 6.13
CA ALA A 141 20.63 10.68 5.15
C ALA A 141 21.09 10.91 3.69
N GLY A 142 21.31 9.81 2.97
CA GLY A 142 21.78 9.77 1.58
C GLY A 142 23.15 10.42 1.35
N GLY A 143 23.89 10.74 2.42
CA GLY A 143 25.21 11.36 2.34
C GLY A 143 26.35 10.35 2.30
N CYS A 144 27.48 10.80 1.78
CA CYS A 144 28.72 10.03 1.66
C CYS A 144 29.76 10.57 2.65
N TYR A 145 30.11 9.77 3.65
CA TYR A 145 30.95 10.20 4.78
C TYR A 145 32.07 9.21 5.09
N THR A 146 33.15 9.71 5.67
CA THR A 146 34.18 8.90 6.34
C THR A 146 34.00 8.99 7.86
N LEU A 147 34.29 7.92 8.59
CA LEU A 147 34.27 7.90 10.06
C LEU A 147 35.66 8.17 10.62
N ARG A 148 35.78 9.17 11.49
CA ARG A 148 37.01 9.52 12.19
C ARG A 148 36.79 9.53 13.70
N THR A 149 37.65 8.88 14.45
CA THR A 149 37.66 8.98 15.92
C THR A 149 37.98 10.40 16.38
N VAL A 150 37.59 10.76 17.61
CA VAL A 150 37.95 12.06 18.19
C VAL A 150 39.47 12.30 18.27
N ARG A 151 40.27 11.22 18.30
CA ARG A 151 41.75 11.26 18.32
C ARG A 151 42.40 11.33 16.92
N GLY A 152 41.60 11.44 15.86
CA GLY A 152 42.07 11.69 14.49
C GLY A 152 42.34 10.45 13.64
N ALA A 153 42.13 9.23 14.16
CA ALA A 153 42.22 8.00 13.37
C ALA A 153 40.95 7.77 12.54
N TYR A 154 41.08 7.43 11.27
CA TYR A 154 39.96 7.08 10.38
C TYR A 154 39.81 5.58 10.24
N VAL A 155 38.59 5.13 9.98
CA VAL A 155 38.30 3.76 9.54
C VAL A 155 38.92 3.52 8.16
N ARG A 156 39.61 2.39 7.99
CA ARG A 156 40.19 1.89 6.74
C ARG A 156 39.97 0.38 6.65
N GLY A 157 40.14 -0.15 5.44
CA GLY A 157 39.97 -1.57 5.13
C GLY A 157 38.58 -1.90 4.58
N SER A 158 38.43 -3.16 4.18
CA SER A 158 37.22 -3.85 3.72
C SER A 158 37.28 -5.30 4.22
N GLY A 159 36.14 -6.00 4.28
CA GLY A 159 36.08 -7.34 4.89
C GLY A 159 36.18 -7.30 6.41
N ASP A 160 36.86 -8.27 7.03
CA ASP A 160 36.96 -8.41 8.50
C ASP A 160 38.00 -7.48 9.15
N ASP A 161 38.80 -6.79 8.33
CA ASP A 161 39.93 -5.95 8.77
C ASP A 161 39.59 -4.45 8.78
N LEU A 162 38.58 -4.09 9.56
CA LEU A 162 38.22 -2.69 9.83
C LEU A 162 39.17 -2.07 10.86
N VAL A 163 40.26 -1.47 10.35
CA VAL A 163 41.31 -0.85 11.17
C VAL A 163 41.13 0.66 11.32
N LEU A 164 41.64 1.20 12.43
CA LEU A 164 41.67 2.61 12.76
C LEU A 164 43.10 3.12 12.72
N SER A 165 43.40 3.98 11.74
CA SER A 165 44.74 4.56 11.61
C SER A 165 44.71 6.06 11.32
N ARG A 166 45.77 6.78 11.71
CA ARG A 166 45.95 8.20 11.37
C ARG A 166 46.34 8.33 9.90
N GLY A 167 46.08 9.50 9.31
CA GLY A 167 46.44 9.80 7.92
C GLY A 167 45.44 10.72 7.25
N LYS A 168 45.55 10.85 5.92
CA LYS A 168 44.69 11.73 5.11
C LYS A 168 43.29 11.10 4.93
N SER A 169 42.23 11.91 4.98
CA SER A 169 40.84 11.46 4.79
C SER A 169 40.59 10.81 3.42
N ARG A 170 41.35 11.19 2.38
CA ARG A 170 41.22 10.64 1.03
C ARG A 170 41.42 9.12 0.93
N THR A 171 42.18 8.54 1.88
CA THR A 171 42.46 7.09 1.96
C THR A 171 41.56 6.38 2.96
N ALA A 172 40.62 7.08 3.60
CA ALA A 172 39.72 6.48 4.57
C ALA A 172 38.60 5.69 3.87
N ALA A 173 38.03 4.71 4.56
CA ALA A 173 36.82 4.04 4.16
C ALA A 173 35.67 5.05 4.06
N ARG A 174 34.82 4.85 3.05
CA ARG A 174 33.73 5.77 2.69
C ARG A 174 32.43 5.01 2.73
N TYR A 175 31.44 5.63 3.34
CA TYR A 175 30.15 5.01 3.57
C TYR A 175 29.02 5.90 3.11
N THR A 176 28.05 5.30 2.42
CA THR A 176 26.74 5.87 2.19
C THR A 176 25.87 5.60 3.41
N PHE A 177 25.26 6.65 3.96
CA PHE A 177 24.34 6.54 5.09
C PHE A 177 22.90 6.47 4.56
N LYS A 178 22.38 5.25 4.39
CA LYS A 178 20.97 5.03 4.00
C LYS A 178 20.11 5.05 5.27
N ALA A 179 19.16 5.97 5.33
CA ALA A 179 18.26 6.05 6.48
C ALA A 179 17.28 4.86 6.47
N THR A 180 17.19 4.17 7.60
CA THR A 180 16.24 3.07 7.86
C THR A 180 14.94 3.58 8.49
N ARG A 181 15.08 4.63 9.31
CA ARG A 181 14.04 5.41 10.02
C ARG A 181 14.68 6.69 10.56
N LEU A 182 13.91 7.54 11.22
CA LEU A 182 14.38 8.81 11.77
C LEU A 182 15.64 8.67 12.66
N GLY A 183 16.77 9.09 12.09
CA GLY A 183 18.08 9.12 12.74
C GLY A 183 18.68 7.75 13.05
N ALA A 184 18.31 6.72 12.27
CA ALA A 184 18.99 5.43 12.22
C ALA A 184 19.38 5.11 10.77
N TYR A 185 20.47 4.35 10.60
CA TYR A 185 21.13 4.20 9.31
C TYR A 185 21.74 2.82 9.11
N LEU A 186 21.60 2.31 7.87
CA LEU A 186 22.56 1.39 7.30
C LEU A 186 23.80 2.18 6.88
N ILE A 187 24.97 1.72 7.29
CA ILE A 187 26.26 2.32 6.94
C ILE A 187 26.88 1.45 5.82
N TYR A 188 26.64 1.85 4.58
CA TYR A 188 26.90 1.05 3.37
C TYR A 188 28.26 1.39 2.76
N GLY A 189 29.17 0.41 2.77
CA GLY A 189 30.56 0.54 2.38
C GLY A 189 30.85 0.23 0.91
N THR A 190 32.14 0.28 0.55
CA THR A 190 32.61 -0.14 -0.78
C THR A 190 32.53 -1.67 -0.90
N GLY A 191 32.21 -2.20 -2.08
CA GLY A 191 31.99 -3.64 -2.27
C GLY A 191 30.58 -4.12 -1.95
N GLY A 192 29.67 -3.21 -1.63
CA GLY A 192 28.26 -3.52 -1.43
C GLY A 192 27.91 -4.10 -0.07
N VAL A 193 28.77 -3.88 0.92
CA VAL A 193 28.65 -4.44 2.27
C VAL A 193 28.14 -3.42 3.30
N PHE A 194 27.59 -3.93 4.39
CA PHE A 194 27.02 -3.18 5.50
C PHE A 194 27.93 -3.25 6.71
N LEU A 195 28.31 -2.10 7.27
CA LEU A 195 28.96 -2.10 8.59
C LEU A 195 27.96 -2.65 9.62
N ALA A 196 28.28 -3.80 10.20
CA ALA A 196 27.49 -4.51 11.17
C ALA A 196 28.26 -4.73 12.48
N GLY A 197 27.56 -5.16 13.53
CA GLY A 197 28.16 -5.54 14.80
C GLY A 197 27.91 -7.00 15.13
N ASP A 198 28.97 -7.74 15.47
CA ASP A 198 28.88 -9.13 15.90
C ASP A 198 29.78 -9.36 17.12
N SER A 199 29.23 -9.89 18.22
CA SER A 199 29.98 -10.50 19.34
C SER A 199 31.26 -9.78 19.82
N GLY A 200 31.30 -8.45 19.82
CA GLY A 200 32.48 -7.67 20.24
C GLY A 200 33.24 -7.00 19.10
N GLU A 201 32.99 -7.40 17.87
CA GLU A 201 33.63 -6.87 16.67
C GLU A 201 32.65 -6.01 15.86
N ALA A 202 33.23 -5.20 14.98
CA ALA A 202 32.50 -4.51 13.92
C ALA A 202 32.97 -5.14 12.60
N VAL A 203 32.02 -5.67 11.84
CA VAL A 203 32.27 -6.48 10.65
C VAL A 203 31.58 -5.85 9.44
N ASN A 204 31.87 -6.37 8.25
CA ASN A 204 31.13 -6.04 7.04
C ASN A 204 30.24 -7.23 6.67
N ASP A 205 28.93 -7.00 6.68
CA ASP A 205 27.94 -8.00 6.28
C ASP A 205 27.55 -7.80 4.82
N SER A 206 27.22 -8.88 4.11
CA SER A 206 26.74 -8.83 2.73
C SER A 206 25.28 -8.39 2.64
N GLU A 207 24.52 -8.57 3.73
CA GLU A 207 23.10 -8.21 3.79
C GLU A 207 22.78 -7.22 4.92
N PRO A 208 21.75 -6.38 4.75
CA PRO A 208 21.27 -5.54 5.83
C PRO A 208 20.50 -6.38 6.85
N SER A 209 20.65 -6.07 8.13
CA SER A 209 20.03 -6.83 9.21
C SER A 209 19.81 -5.93 10.44
N ARG A 210 19.34 -6.51 11.54
CA ARG A 210 19.21 -5.79 12.82
C ARG A 210 20.58 -5.40 13.41
N THR A 211 21.66 -6.08 13.03
CA THR A 211 23.02 -5.80 13.51
C THR A 211 23.76 -4.76 12.68
N SER A 212 23.17 -4.29 11.57
CA SER A 212 23.68 -3.19 10.74
C SER A 212 22.79 -1.94 10.73
N ASP A 213 21.66 -1.95 11.46
CA ASP A 213 20.79 -0.78 11.65
C ASP A 213 21.21 0.06 12.87
N TRP A 214 22.03 1.08 12.62
CA TRP A 214 22.65 1.89 13.66
C TRP A 214 21.83 3.12 14.01
N THR A 215 21.41 3.23 15.28
CA THR A 215 20.82 4.47 15.80
C THR A 215 21.92 5.51 16.04
N ALA A 216 21.85 6.63 15.32
CA ALA A 216 22.77 7.74 15.49
C ALA A 216 22.29 8.68 16.62
N ARG A 217 23.16 8.98 17.57
CA ARG A 217 22.91 10.00 18.63
C ARG A 217 24.03 11.02 18.64
N ARG A 218 23.70 12.27 18.95
CA ARG A 218 24.70 13.33 19.10
C ARG A 218 25.49 13.12 20.40
N ALA A 219 26.81 13.22 20.33
CA ALA A 219 27.70 13.10 21.47
C ALA A 219 28.19 14.48 21.94
N GLY A 220 27.70 14.89 23.12
CA GLY A 220 28.04 16.17 23.76
C GLY A 220 27.17 17.36 23.31
N LYS A 221 27.09 18.40 24.15
CA LYS A 221 26.20 19.57 23.97
C LYS A 221 26.59 20.51 22.81
N LYS A 222 27.89 20.60 22.48
CA LYS A 222 28.44 21.52 21.45
C LYS A 222 29.15 20.81 20.27
N GLY A 223 29.30 19.49 20.30
CA GLY A 223 30.07 18.75 19.30
C GLY A 223 29.25 18.33 18.07
N LYS A 224 29.89 18.29 16.89
CA LYS A 224 29.40 17.58 15.69
C LYS A 224 29.93 16.14 15.65
N ARG A 225 29.72 15.44 16.76
CA ARG A 225 30.20 14.07 17.01
C ARG A 225 28.98 13.19 17.23
N TYR A 226 29.07 11.94 16.80
CA TYR A 226 27.96 11.02 16.82
C TYR A 226 28.39 9.65 17.36
N THR A 227 27.51 9.03 18.12
CA THR A 227 27.60 7.61 18.51
C THR A 227 26.60 6.82 17.70
N PHE A 228 26.92 5.55 17.48
CA PHE A 228 26.09 4.61 16.72
C PHE A 228 25.81 3.41 17.61
N THR A 229 24.54 3.11 17.84
CA THR A 229 24.10 2.06 18.77
C THR A 229 23.06 1.17 18.10
N LEU A 230 23.28 -0.14 18.16
CA LEU A 230 22.34 -1.16 17.72
C LEU A 230 21.17 -1.26 18.69
N ARG A 231 20.05 -1.82 18.22
CA ARG A 231 18.87 -2.01 19.07
C ARG A 231 19.14 -2.90 20.30
N GLY A 232 20.08 -3.84 20.20
CA GLY A 232 20.55 -4.66 21.32
C GLY A 232 21.51 -3.96 22.30
N GLY A 233 21.67 -2.62 22.23
CA GLY A 233 22.47 -1.83 23.17
C GLY A 233 23.98 -1.74 22.85
N ARG A 234 24.52 -2.70 22.09
CA ARG A 234 25.90 -2.68 21.60
C ARG A 234 26.14 -1.46 20.71
N SER A 235 27.26 -0.79 20.91
CA SER A 235 27.60 0.47 20.26
C SER A 235 28.94 0.41 19.52
N LEU A 236 29.04 1.14 18.42
CA LEU A 236 30.28 1.29 17.68
C LEU A 236 31.34 1.95 18.57
N SER A 237 32.52 1.34 18.62
CA SER A 237 33.61 1.71 19.50
C SER A 237 34.97 1.46 18.83
N ALA A 238 36.03 1.76 19.56
CA ALA A 238 37.41 1.66 19.11
C ALA A 238 38.26 1.03 20.20
N LEU A 239 38.96 -0.06 19.88
CA LEU A 239 39.83 -0.78 20.80
C LEU A 239 41.09 -1.27 20.07
N LYS A 240 42.27 -1.02 20.65
CA LYS A 240 43.58 -1.47 20.13
C LYS A 240 43.77 -1.22 18.62
N GLY A 241 43.31 -0.06 18.13
CA GLY A 241 43.45 0.31 16.71
C GLY A 241 42.48 -0.41 15.75
N ARG A 242 41.48 -1.14 16.26
CA ARG A 242 40.40 -1.74 15.46
C ARG A 242 39.06 -1.07 15.75
N LEU A 243 38.17 -1.11 14.76
CA LEU A 243 36.76 -0.79 14.94
C LEU A 243 36.06 -2.01 15.57
N VAL A 244 35.29 -1.79 16.61
CA VAL A 244 34.69 -2.86 17.42
C VAL A 244 33.28 -2.49 17.86
N THR A 245 32.55 -3.43 18.45
CA THR A 245 31.35 -3.13 19.22
C THR A 245 31.62 -3.24 20.72
N ALA A 246 30.99 -2.38 21.53
CA ALA A 246 31.13 -2.36 22.99
C ALA A 246 29.87 -1.79 23.65
N ASP A 247 29.70 -2.00 24.95
CA ASP A 247 28.57 -1.41 25.69
C ASP A 247 28.71 0.11 25.81
N LYS A 248 29.96 0.58 25.91
CA LYS A 248 30.27 2.01 25.93
C LYS A 248 30.55 2.54 24.53
N ALA A 249 29.62 3.33 24.01
CA ALA A 249 29.78 4.00 22.73
C ALA A 249 30.98 4.96 22.72
N LYS A 250 31.71 5.01 21.60
CA LYS A 250 32.73 6.04 21.36
C LYS A 250 32.24 7.01 20.29
N PRO A 251 32.45 8.32 20.48
CA PRO A 251 32.05 9.31 19.50
C PRO A 251 32.95 9.31 18.26
N PHE A 252 32.32 9.40 17.09
CA PHE A 252 32.96 9.60 15.79
C PHE A 252 32.59 10.97 15.21
N VAL A 253 33.52 11.56 14.46
CA VAL A 253 33.30 12.71 13.60
C VAL A 253 33.05 12.17 12.20
N LEU A 254 31.92 12.56 11.60
CA LEU A 254 31.64 12.28 10.20
C LEU A 254 32.15 13.42 9.33
N GLU A 255 32.92 13.11 8.30
CA GLU A 255 33.39 14.10 7.34
C GLU A 255 32.91 13.74 5.94
N ARG A 256 32.23 14.68 5.30
CA ARG A 256 31.69 14.51 3.96
C ARG A 256 32.83 14.33 2.97
N VAL A 257 32.77 13.26 2.17
CA VAL A 257 33.74 13.01 1.12
C VAL A 257 33.48 13.96 -0.06
N ARG A 258 34.55 14.55 -0.61
CA ARG A 258 34.52 15.37 -1.84
C ARG A 258 35.20 14.60 -2.98
N GLY A 259 34.69 14.74 -4.21
CA GLY A 259 35.28 14.16 -5.42
C GLY A 259 34.86 12.71 -5.68
N LYS A 260 35.55 11.73 -5.08
CA LYS A 260 35.29 10.30 -5.32
C LYS A 260 33.96 9.86 -4.70
N ARG A 261 33.17 9.07 -5.44
CA ARG A 261 31.83 8.63 -5.02
C ARG A 261 31.92 7.49 -4.01
N CYS A 262 31.01 7.47 -3.03
CA CYS A 262 30.72 6.28 -2.23
C CYS A 262 30.03 5.21 -3.09
N ALA A 263 29.96 3.98 -2.60
CA ALA A 263 29.09 2.97 -3.16
C ALA A 263 27.64 3.47 -3.20
N LYS A 264 26.95 3.24 -4.30
CA LYS A 264 25.54 3.58 -4.44
C LYS A 264 24.72 2.48 -3.78
N PHE A 265 23.94 2.85 -2.77
CA PHE A 265 22.96 1.94 -2.18
C PHE A 265 21.91 1.58 -3.26
N PRO A 266 21.50 0.30 -3.39
CA PRO A 266 20.45 -0.11 -4.33
C PRO A 266 19.15 0.65 -4.08
N GLU A 267 18.64 1.34 -5.09
CA GLU A 267 17.42 2.14 -4.96
C GLU A 267 16.80 2.42 -6.33
N SER A 268 15.47 2.51 -6.39
CA SER A 268 14.75 2.89 -7.59
C SER A 268 15.05 4.35 -7.98
N GLN A 269 15.22 4.58 -9.29
CA GLN A 269 15.41 5.92 -9.81
C GLN A 269 14.06 6.65 -9.87
N VAL A 270 14.05 7.96 -9.63
CA VAL A 270 12.83 8.79 -9.79
C VAL A 270 12.57 9.09 -11.27
N ASN A 271 13.60 9.01 -12.13
CA ASN A 271 13.52 9.22 -13.58
C ASN A 271 12.82 10.52 -14.06
N ILE A 272 12.86 11.57 -13.25
CA ILE A 272 12.37 12.92 -13.63
C ILE A 272 13.38 14.01 -13.25
N LYS A 273 13.45 15.07 -14.06
CA LYS A 273 14.29 16.27 -13.86
C LYS A 273 13.40 17.47 -13.52
N GLY A 274 13.99 18.55 -13.00
CA GLY A 274 13.25 19.74 -12.57
C GLY A 274 12.96 19.76 -11.07
N LYS A 275 12.66 20.96 -10.56
CA LYS A 275 12.23 21.22 -9.18
C LYS A 275 10.70 21.14 -9.12
N PRO A 276 10.10 20.57 -8.05
CA PRO A 276 8.66 20.69 -7.82
C PRO A 276 8.30 22.15 -7.62
N HIS A 277 7.08 22.50 -7.98
CA HIS A 277 6.55 23.83 -7.72
C HIS A 277 6.01 23.95 -6.28
N ALA A 278 5.93 25.18 -5.79
CA ALA A 278 5.40 25.58 -4.49
C ALA A 278 4.63 26.90 -4.66
N GLY A 279 3.91 27.33 -3.62
CA GLY A 279 3.29 28.66 -3.57
C GLY A 279 4.34 29.76 -3.36
N VAL A 280 4.03 30.97 -3.80
CA VAL A 280 4.78 32.20 -3.47
C VAL A 280 4.47 32.72 -2.06
N SER A 281 3.36 32.26 -1.47
CA SER A 281 3.00 32.48 -0.07
C SER A 281 2.67 31.16 0.63
N ASP A 282 2.64 31.17 1.97
CA ASP A 282 2.33 29.98 2.77
C ASP A 282 0.87 29.51 2.58
N PHE A 283 -0.01 30.38 2.06
CA PHE A 283 -1.41 30.08 1.81
C PHE A 283 -1.97 30.86 0.60
N GLN A 284 -2.26 30.16 -0.49
CA GLN A 284 -2.86 30.67 -1.72
C GLN A 284 -3.64 29.58 -2.47
N GLU A 285 -4.22 29.93 -3.61
CA GLU A 285 -4.71 28.97 -4.60
C GLU A 285 -3.62 28.00 -5.07
N VAL A 286 -4.02 26.76 -5.27
CA VAL A 286 -3.12 25.64 -5.57
C VAL A 286 -3.37 25.12 -6.99
N ARG A 287 -2.32 24.62 -7.64
CA ARG A 287 -2.38 24.03 -8.98
C ARG A 287 -1.74 22.65 -8.98
N GLY A 288 -2.32 21.71 -9.72
CA GLY A 288 -1.81 20.34 -9.85
C GLY A 288 -2.94 19.37 -10.15
N PHE A 289 -2.65 18.07 -10.07
CA PHE A 289 -3.67 17.03 -10.16
C PHE A 289 -3.87 16.31 -8.82
N VAL A 290 -5.05 15.72 -8.69
CA VAL A 290 -5.49 14.93 -7.54
C VAL A 290 -5.51 13.46 -7.95
N ASP A 291 -5.01 12.63 -7.05
CA ASP A 291 -5.26 11.19 -7.06
C ASP A 291 -6.23 10.91 -5.91
N ALA A 292 -7.50 10.66 -6.27
CA ALA A 292 -8.61 10.67 -5.33
C ALA A 292 -8.93 9.28 -4.75
N HIS A 293 -8.27 8.23 -5.24
CA HIS A 293 -8.55 6.85 -4.89
C HIS A 293 -7.30 5.99 -5.01
N THR A 294 -6.69 5.59 -3.89
CA THR A 294 -5.51 4.72 -3.93
C THR A 294 -5.36 3.91 -2.64
N HIS A 295 -4.72 2.74 -2.74
CA HIS A 295 -4.50 1.81 -1.61
C HIS A 295 -3.03 1.65 -1.26
N GLY A 296 -2.37 2.73 -0.83
CA GLY A 296 -0.94 2.71 -0.55
C GLY A 296 -0.50 1.81 0.61
N MET A 297 -1.42 1.40 1.50
CA MET A 297 -1.14 0.44 2.58
C MET A 297 -1.74 -0.95 2.33
N ALA A 298 -2.13 -1.25 1.07
CA ALA A 298 -2.72 -2.54 0.70
C ALA A 298 -1.82 -3.75 0.98
N PHE A 299 -0.53 -3.57 1.23
CA PHE A 299 0.34 -4.67 1.68
C PHE A 299 -0.11 -5.30 3.02
N GLU A 300 -1.02 -4.68 3.76
CA GLU A 300 -1.67 -5.27 4.96
C GLU A 300 -3.04 -5.91 4.65
N PHE A 301 -3.59 -5.72 3.45
CA PHE A 301 -4.90 -6.20 3.00
C PHE A 301 -5.02 -7.73 3.04
N LEU A 302 -6.22 -8.25 3.33
CA LEU A 302 -6.54 -9.68 3.47
C LEU A 302 -5.55 -10.42 4.37
N GLY A 303 -5.28 -9.84 5.54
CA GLY A 303 -4.38 -10.44 6.53
C GLY A 303 -2.88 -10.31 6.18
N GLY A 304 -2.54 -9.49 5.18
CA GLY A 304 -1.19 -8.96 4.92
C GLY A 304 -0.23 -9.86 4.14
N ASN A 305 -0.69 -10.98 3.59
CA ASN A 305 0.15 -11.79 2.69
C ASN A 305 -0.42 -11.93 1.28
N VAL A 306 -1.56 -11.30 0.99
CA VAL A 306 -2.15 -11.34 -0.35
C VAL A 306 -1.49 -10.36 -1.30
N HIS A 307 -1.10 -9.19 -0.80
CA HIS A 307 -0.58 -8.11 -1.60
C HIS A 307 0.94 -8.03 -1.46
N CYS A 308 1.62 -8.28 -2.57
CA CYS A 308 3.03 -8.54 -2.68
C CYS A 308 3.83 -7.25 -2.85
N GLY A 309 4.86 -7.11 -2.02
CA GLY A 309 5.64 -5.88 -1.94
C GLY A 309 5.05 -4.88 -0.95
N ARG A 310 5.61 -3.66 -0.92
CA ARG A 310 5.22 -2.60 0.01
C ARG A 310 5.75 -1.23 -0.41
N PRO A 311 5.09 -0.13 -0.03
CA PRO A 311 5.47 1.24 -0.40
C PRO A 311 6.87 1.66 0.12
N TRP A 312 7.35 1.04 1.21
CA TRP A 312 8.74 1.19 1.67
C TRP A 312 9.24 -0.03 2.43
N HIS A 313 10.56 -0.11 2.56
CA HIS A 313 11.19 -0.92 3.60
C HIS A 313 12.38 -0.20 4.20
N LYS A 314 12.62 -0.45 5.50
CA LYS A 314 13.80 0.05 6.21
C LYS A 314 15.12 -0.38 5.55
N TRP A 315 15.14 -1.54 4.89
CA TRP A 315 16.32 -2.05 4.16
C TRP A 315 16.30 -1.74 2.65
N GLY A 316 15.40 -0.88 2.19
CA GLY A 316 15.38 -0.38 0.81
C GLY A 316 14.66 -1.28 -0.18
N VAL A 317 14.79 -0.92 -1.46
CA VAL A 317 14.01 -1.47 -2.58
C VAL A 317 14.14 -2.98 -2.73
N THR A 318 15.32 -3.54 -2.48
CA THR A 318 15.60 -4.99 -2.61
C THR A 318 14.82 -5.86 -1.62
N PHE A 319 14.13 -5.25 -0.66
CA PHE A 319 13.24 -5.91 0.30
C PHE A 319 11.81 -5.37 0.26
N ALA A 320 11.61 -4.21 -0.35
CA ALA A 320 10.29 -3.59 -0.47
C ALA A 320 9.53 -4.18 -1.65
N LEU A 321 10.22 -4.40 -2.78
CA LEU A 321 9.61 -4.84 -4.04
C LEU A 321 10.04 -6.27 -4.35
N ARG A 322 9.61 -7.18 -3.46
CA ARG A 322 9.69 -8.63 -3.63
C ARG A 322 8.27 -9.15 -3.75
N ASP A 323 8.12 -10.20 -4.53
CA ASP A 323 6.86 -10.91 -4.66
C ASP A 323 6.57 -11.76 -3.40
N CYS A 324 5.33 -12.21 -3.27
CA CYS A 324 4.87 -13.12 -2.23
C CYS A 324 5.59 -14.48 -2.33
N VAL A 325 5.74 -15.14 -1.18
CA VAL A 325 6.52 -16.37 -1.08
C VAL A 325 5.90 -17.48 -1.92
N ASP A 326 4.58 -17.64 -1.89
CA ASP A 326 3.85 -18.63 -2.67
C ASP A 326 4.04 -18.45 -4.18
N HIS A 327 4.03 -17.20 -4.69
CA HIS A 327 4.34 -16.92 -6.10
C HIS A 327 5.78 -17.31 -6.45
N THR A 328 6.75 -16.95 -5.61
CA THR A 328 8.15 -17.32 -5.86
C THR A 328 8.39 -18.83 -5.81
N LEU A 329 7.65 -19.57 -4.98
CA LEU A 329 7.77 -21.03 -4.86
C LEU A 329 7.19 -21.76 -6.08
N THR A 330 6.17 -21.20 -6.73
CA THR A 330 5.56 -21.78 -7.94
C THR A 330 6.13 -21.21 -9.24
N GLY A 331 7.09 -20.28 -9.14
CA GLY A 331 7.63 -19.56 -10.30
C GLY A 331 6.57 -18.70 -11.00
N GLY A 332 5.62 -18.17 -10.23
CA GLY A 332 4.54 -17.32 -10.71
C GLY A 332 3.31 -18.07 -11.25
N ASN A 333 3.25 -19.40 -11.10
CA ASN A 333 2.11 -20.20 -11.56
C ASN A 333 1.12 -20.49 -10.43
N GLY A 334 -0.19 -20.47 -10.69
CA GLY A 334 -1.19 -20.92 -9.72
C GLY A 334 -1.39 -19.98 -8.52
N ALA A 335 -1.03 -18.71 -8.69
CA ALA A 335 -1.44 -17.62 -7.81
C ALA A 335 -2.95 -17.38 -8.00
N ALA A 336 -3.79 -18.27 -7.48
CA ALA A 336 -5.20 -18.36 -7.86
C ALA A 336 -5.97 -17.03 -7.75
N LEU A 337 -5.66 -16.22 -6.73
CA LEU A 337 -6.27 -14.90 -6.59
C LEU A 337 -5.74 -13.88 -7.61
N GLU A 338 -4.42 -13.85 -7.86
CA GLU A 338 -3.88 -12.97 -8.91
C GLU A 338 -4.38 -13.39 -10.29
N THR A 339 -4.46 -14.69 -10.58
CA THR A 339 -5.04 -15.20 -11.84
C THR A 339 -6.49 -14.79 -12.01
N PHE A 340 -7.26 -14.83 -10.93
CA PHE A 340 -8.65 -14.38 -10.95
C PHE A 340 -8.77 -12.86 -11.14
N LEU A 341 -7.93 -12.07 -10.46
CA LEU A 341 -7.99 -10.61 -10.51
C LEU A 341 -7.36 -10.00 -11.77
N SER A 342 -6.30 -10.61 -12.30
CA SER A 342 -5.56 -10.13 -13.47
C SER A 342 -6.03 -10.74 -14.79
N GLY A 343 -6.72 -11.89 -14.73
CA GLY A 343 -7.08 -12.71 -15.89
C GLY A 343 -5.93 -13.58 -16.44
N GLU A 344 -4.73 -13.52 -15.86
CA GLU A 344 -3.54 -14.20 -16.37
C GLU A 344 -3.16 -15.43 -15.52
N PRO A 345 -2.94 -16.62 -16.11
CA PRO A 345 -2.66 -17.86 -15.36
C PRO A 345 -1.28 -17.88 -14.70
N SER A 346 -0.40 -16.94 -15.07
CA SER A 346 0.95 -16.83 -14.53
C SER A 346 1.54 -15.44 -14.73
N HIS A 347 2.48 -15.05 -13.88
CA HIS A 347 3.30 -13.84 -14.03
C HIS A 347 4.78 -14.10 -13.71
N ASP A 348 5.69 -13.22 -14.14
CA ASP A 348 7.08 -13.23 -13.66
C ASP A 348 7.14 -12.67 -12.23
N PRO A 349 7.52 -13.49 -11.22
CA PRO A 349 7.56 -13.04 -9.83
C PRO A 349 8.74 -12.11 -9.53
N VAL A 350 9.62 -11.84 -10.50
CA VAL A 350 10.79 -10.97 -10.29
C VAL A 350 10.38 -9.50 -10.34
N GLY A 351 10.21 -8.92 -9.14
CA GLY A 351 10.09 -7.47 -8.93
C GLY A 351 11.42 -6.73 -9.16
N TRP A 352 11.97 -6.09 -8.13
CA TRP A 352 13.26 -5.37 -8.28
C TRP A 352 14.41 -6.33 -8.63
N PRO A 353 15.31 -5.99 -9.58
CA PRO A 353 15.42 -4.70 -10.28
C PRO A 353 14.79 -4.66 -11.68
N THR A 354 14.28 -5.78 -12.19
CA THR A 354 13.91 -5.92 -13.61
C THR A 354 12.49 -5.50 -13.90
N PHE A 355 11.55 -5.77 -12.98
CA PHE A 355 10.13 -5.40 -13.12
C PHE A 355 9.55 -5.81 -14.47
N LYS A 356 9.70 -7.09 -14.81
CA LYS A 356 9.29 -7.57 -16.14
C LYS A 356 7.76 -7.46 -16.30
N ASP A 357 7.03 -7.96 -15.31
CA ASP A 357 5.58 -8.08 -15.39
C ASP A 357 4.85 -7.21 -14.33
N TRP A 358 5.46 -6.93 -13.17
CA TRP A 358 4.88 -6.04 -12.16
C TRP A 358 5.87 -4.97 -11.67
N PRO A 359 5.41 -3.77 -11.28
CA PRO A 359 4.00 -3.34 -11.17
C PRO A 359 3.32 -3.14 -12.54
N ALA A 360 2.03 -3.50 -12.64
CA ALA A 360 1.19 -3.27 -13.82
C ALA A 360 -0.24 -2.85 -13.41
N PRO A 361 -0.98 -2.07 -14.23
CA PRO A 361 -2.31 -1.59 -13.86
C PRO A 361 -3.33 -2.69 -13.56
N ASN A 362 -3.20 -3.84 -14.20
CA ASN A 362 -4.06 -5.01 -14.01
C ASN A 362 -3.57 -5.99 -12.92
N SER A 363 -2.43 -5.71 -12.28
CA SER A 363 -1.86 -6.56 -11.24
C SER A 363 -2.25 -6.04 -9.86
N LEU A 364 -3.45 -6.43 -9.42
CA LEU A 364 -4.09 -5.91 -8.22
C LEU A 364 -3.47 -6.46 -6.92
N THR A 365 -2.74 -7.57 -7.00
CA THR A 365 -2.02 -8.14 -5.83
C THR A 365 -0.59 -7.64 -5.70
N HIS A 366 -0.09 -6.73 -6.54
CA HIS A 366 1.29 -6.27 -6.48
C HIS A 366 1.42 -4.77 -6.18
N GLU A 367 2.45 -4.44 -5.41
CA GLU A 367 2.73 -3.07 -4.98
C GLU A 367 2.95 -2.10 -6.15
N GLY A 368 2.03 -1.13 -6.27
CA GLY A 368 2.09 -0.04 -7.26
C GLY A 368 2.53 1.33 -6.72
N THR A 369 2.71 1.49 -5.40
CA THR A 369 2.86 2.80 -4.74
C THR A 369 4.21 3.01 -4.04
N TYR A 370 5.28 2.39 -4.52
CA TYR A 370 6.63 2.58 -3.95
C TYR A 370 7.02 4.07 -3.81
N TYR A 371 7.64 4.45 -2.69
CA TYR A 371 7.88 5.86 -2.34
C TYR A 371 8.66 6.67 -3.39
N LYS A 372 9.54 6.03 -4.17
CA LYS A 372 10.27 6.68 -5.28
C LYS A 372 9.37 6.97 -6.48
N TRP A 373 8.36 6.14 -6.71
CA TRP A 373 7.35 6.34 -7.74
C TRP A 373 6.35 7.42 -7.32
N MET A 374 5.95 7.46 -6.04
CA MET A 374 5.20 8.59 -5.50
C MET A 374 6.00 9.90 -5.56
N GLU A 375 7.31 9.86 -5.25
CA GLU A 375 8.18 11.04 -5.43
C GLU A 375 8.18 11.51 -6.89
N ARG A 376 8.12 10.58 -7.86
CA ARG A 376 8.04 10.90 -9.28
C ARG A 376 6.71 11.59 -9.62
N ALA A 377 5.58 11.04 -9.17
CA ALA A 377 4.25 11.59 -9.41
C ALA A 377 4.06 12.98 -8.78
N TRP A 378 4.47 13.15 -7.51
CA TRP A 378 4.51 14.45 -6.84
C TRP A 378 5.39 15.46 -7.60
N ARG A 379 6.61 15.08 -8.00
CA ARG A 379 7.47 15.96 -8.81
C ARG A 379 6.87 16.28 -10.19
N GLY A 380 5.99 15.42 -10.71
CA GLY A 380 5.27 15.57 -11.97
C GLY A 380 4.02 16.45 -11.89
N GLY A 381 3.52 16.79 -10.70
CA GLY A 381 2.37 17.68 -10.53
C GLY A 381 1.28 17.19 -9.58
N GLN A 382 1.41 15.99 -9.00
CA GLN A 382 0.44 15.48 -8.02
C GLN A 382 0.49 16.30 -6.74
N ARG A 383 -0.64 16.82 -6.27
CA ARG A 383 -0.70 17.67 -5.07
C ARG A 383 -1.60 17.15 -3.97
N LEU A 384 -2.58 16.33 -4.31
CA LEU A 384 -3.40 15.62 -3.35
C LEU A 384 -3.40 14.13 -3.67
N PHE A 385 -3.26 13.31 -2.65
CA PHE A 385 -3.31 11.85 -2.71
C PHE A 385 -4.25 11.36 -1.62
N VAL A 386 -5.30 10.64 -1.99
CA VAL A 386 -6.18 9.97 -1.04
C VAL A 386 -5.69 8.53 -0.87
N ASN A 387 -5.43 8.14 0.37
CA ASN A 387 -5.08 6.78 0.71
C ASN A 387 -6.24 6.13 1.46
N LEU A 388 -6.94 5.23 0.79
CA LEU A 388 -8.02 4.43 1.36
C LEU A 388 -7.45 3.19 2.05
N LEU A 389 -7.75 3.08 3.33
CA LEU A 389 -7.45 1.94 4.18
C LEU A 389 -8.47 0.84 3.86
N VAL A 390 -8.00 -0.36 3.51
CA VAL A 390 -8.83 -1.40 2.88
C VAL A 390 -8.86 -2.71 3.65
N GLU A 391 -10.03 -3.33 3.78
CA GLU A 391 -10.15 -4.71 4.26
C GLU A 391 -11.42 -5.39 3.71
N ASN A 392 -11.38 -6.71 3.67
CA ASN A 392 -12.54 -7.55 3.48
C ASN A 392 -12.42 -8.78 4.37
N ASN A 393 -13.15 -8.78 5.49
CA ASN A 393 -13.08 -9.82 6.50
C ASN A 393 -13.29 -11.24 5.95
N LYS A 394 -14.32 -11.48 5.12
CA LYS A 394 -14.64 -12.83 4.63
C LYS A 394 -13.61 -13.35 3.64
N LEU A 395 -13.16 -12.53 2.70
CA LEU A 395 -12.08 -12.90 1.81
C LEU A 395 -10.78 -13.17 2.60
N CYS A 396 -10.52 -12.39 3.66
CA CYS A 396 -9.38 -12.61 4.55
C CYS A 396 -9.49 -13.93 5.33
N GLU A 397 -10.66 -14.24 5.88
CA GLU A 397 -10.92 -15.46 6.64
C GLU A 397 -10.63 -16.70 5.80
N VAL A 398 -11.00 -16.65 4.52
CA VAL A 398 -10.80 -17.77 3.60
C VAL A 398 -9.36 -17.84 3.11
N TYR A 399 -8.72 -16.71 2.84
CA TYR A 399 -7.37 -16.72 2.30
C TYR A 399 -6.40 -17.42 3.29
N PRO A 400 -5.73 -18.51 2.89
CA PRO A 400 -5.04 -19.39 3.84
C PRO A 400 -3.73 -18.78 4.36
N LEU A 401 -3.15 -17.83 3.63
CA LEU A 401 -1.91 -17.16 4.02
C LEU A 401 -2.23 -15.82 4.66
N LYS A 402 -2.16 -15.73 5.98
CA LYS A 402 -2.38 -14.48 6.71
C LYS A 402 -1.53 -14.42 7.95
N HIS A 403 -1.21 -13.21 8.39
CA HIS A 403 -0.48 -12.96 9.62
C HIS A 403 -1.11 -11.86 10.48
N ASN A 404 -2.01 -11.05 9.91
CA ASN A 404 -2.81 -10.06 10.62
C ASN A 404 -4.24 -10.56 10.91
N SER A 405 -4.96 -9.78 11.72
CA SER A 405 -6.40 -9.96 11.97
C SER A 405 -7.19 -9.83 10.66
N CYS A 406 -8.31 -10.55 10.57
CA CYS A 406 -9.29 -10.36 9.50
C CYS A 406 -10.45 -9.43 9.91
N ASP A 407 -10.42 -8.88 11.12
CA ASP A 407 -11.35 -7.82 11.50
C ASP A 407 -11.04 -6.53 10.71
N ASP A 408 -12.05 -5.98 10.03
CA ASP A 408 -11.93 -4.76 9.23
C ASP A 408 -11.25 -3.65 10.05
N MET A 409 -11.75 -3.37 11.25
CA MET A 409 -11.31 -2.22 12.04
C MET A 409 -9.89 -2.40 12.61
N ASP A 410 -9.48 -3.62 12.95
CA ASP A 410 -8.08 -3.92 13.28
C ASP A 410 -7.14 -3.65 12.10
N SER A 411 -7.53 -4.05 10.89
CA SER A 411 -6.76 -3.81 9.66
C SER A 411 -6.67 -2.31 9.35
N ILE A 412 -7.79 -1.58 9.44
CA ILE A 412 -7.83 -0.12 9.28
C ILE A 412 -6.88 0.57 10.27
N ARG A 413 -6.90 0.18 11.56
CA ARG A 413 -5.99 0.74 12.57
C ARG A 413 -4.52 0.47 12.26
N LEU A 414 -4.20 -0.74 11.78
CA LEU A 414 -2.85 -1.12 11.39
C LEU A 414 -2.35 -0.25 10.22
N GLN A 415 -3.14 -0.18 9.15
CA GLN A 415 -2.80 0.61 7.97
C GLN A 415 -2.69 2.11 8.27
N ALA A 416 -3.56 2.66 9.13
CA ALA A 416 -3.48 4.05 9.57
C ALA A 416 -2.15 4.34 10.30
N LYS A 417 -1.72 3.43 11.19
CA LYS A 417 -0.42 3.50 11.85
C LYS A 417 0.72 3.42 10.85
N ASP A 418 0.61 2.57 9.83
CA ASP A 418 1.63 2.47 8.78
C ASP A 418 1.72 3.73 7.93
N MET A 419 0.62 4.41 7.60
CA MET A 419 0.69 5.73 6.93
C MET A 419 1.57 6.73 7.69
N TYR A 420 1.46 6.80 9.02
CA TYR A 420 2.34 7.65 9.84
C TYR A 420 3.79 7.15 9.84
N ALA A 421 4.01 5.83 9.87
CA ALA A 421 5.33 5.24 9.72
C ALA A 421 5.94 5.53 8.33
N PHE A 422 5.12 5.65 7.29
CA PHE A 422 5.54 6.03 5.95
C PHE A 422 6.08 7.44 5.94
N GLN A 423 5.30 8.35 6.53
CA GLN A 423 5.62 9.76 6.62
C GLN A 423 6.99 9.93 7.29
N ASP A 424 7.21 9.21 8.39
CA ASP A 424 8.49 9.17 9.11
C ASP A 424 9.62 8.54 8.27
N TYR A 425 9.33 7.51 7.48
CA TYR A 425 10.30 6.90 6.58
C TYR A 425 10.76 7.90 5.51
N ILE A 426 9.84 8.62 4.88
CA ILE A 426 10.12 9.66 3.89
C ILE A 426 10.89 10.81 4.55
N ASP A 427 10.46 11.27 5.73
CA ASP A 427 11.17 12.27 6.53
C ASP A 427 12.62 11.87 6.82
N ALA A 428 12.85 10.59 7.14
CA ALA A 428 14.19 10.06 7.38
C ALA A 428 15.08 10.13 6.13
N GLN A 429 14.52 9.97 4.92
CA GLN A 429 15.27 10.15 3.67
C GLN A 429 15.58 11.63 3.39
N TRP A 430 14.71 12.52 3.86
CA TRP A 430 14.70 13.95 3.53
C TRP A 430 15.32 14.86 4.58
N GLY A 431 15.86 14.27 5.63
CA GLY A 431 16.73 14.97 6.56
C GLY A 431 16.09 15.34 7.88
N GLY A 432 15.02 14.65 8.27
CA GLY A 432 14.44 14.68 9.59
C GLY A 432 12.93 14.89 9.59
N PRO A 433 12.31 14.92 10.77
CA PRO A 433 10.87 15.11 10.92
C PRO A 433 10.37 16.36 10.18
N GLY A 434 9.28 16.23 9.45
CA GLY A 434 8.63 17.31 8.69
C GLY A 434 9.35 17.76 7.42
N LYS A 435 10.43 17.07 7.00
CA LYS A 435 11.26 17.49 5.85
C LYS A 435 10.96 16.73 4.56
N GLY A 436 10.24 15.63 4.64
CA GLY A 436 9.75 14.85 3.51
C GLY A 436 8.63 15.54 2.75
N PHE A 437 8.35 15.02 1.54
CA PHE A 437 7.33 15.57 0.65
C PHE A 437 5.91 15.08 0.96
N TYR A 438 5.73 13.94 1.62
CA TYR A 438 4.41 13.34 1.89
C TYR A 438 3.89 13.82 3.24
N ARG A 439 2.77 14.55 3.34
CA ARG A 439 2.16 14.99 4.62
C ARG A 439 0.70 14.53 4.73
N ILE A 440 0.38 13.82 5.82
CA ILE A 440 -1.00 13.50 6.18
C ILE A 440 -1.67 14.79 6.66
N VAL A 441 -2.82 15.11 6.08
CA VAL A 441 -3.60 16.33 6.36
C VAL A 441 -5.00 15.97 6.85
N LYS A 442 -5.53 16.81 7.73
CA LYS A 442 -6.81 16.61 8.43
C LYS A 442 -7.85 17.68 8.12
N SER A 443 -7.53 18.62 7.24
CA SER A 443 -8.45 19.65 6.78
C SER A 443 -8.05 20.18 5.40
N PRO A 444 -8.99 20.80 4.66
CA PRO A 444 -8.65 21.50 3.43
C PRO A 444 -7.66 22.67 3.65
N TRP A 445 -7.65 23.28 4.84
CA TRP A 445 -6.70 24.32 5.22
C TRP A 445 -5.27 23.77 5.30
N GLU A 446 -5.08 22.67 6.05
CA GLU A 446 -3.78 21.98 6.13
C GLU A 446 -3.33 21.48 4.74
N ALA A 447 -4.25 20.97 3.92
CA ALA A 447 -3.94 20.57 2.54
C ALA A 447 -3.37 21.72 1.71
N ARG A 448 -4.01 22.90 1.78
CA ARG A 448 -3.54 24.10 1.06
C ARG A 448 -2.17 24.57 1.59
N GLU A 449 -1.96 24.61 2.90
CA GLU A 449 -0.65 24.97 3.49
C GLU A 449 0.45 24.00 3.00
N VAL A 450 0.23 22.69 3.12
CA VAL A 450 1.18 21.67 2.67
C VAL A 450 1.49 21.78 1.18
N ILE A 451 0.48 21.99 0.34
CA ILE A 451 0.68 22.13 -1.10
C ILE A 451 1.48 23.39 -1.43
N ASN A 452 1.21 24.49 -0.72
CA ASN A 452 1.93 25.75 -0.90
C ASN A 452 3.39 25.68 -0.38
N GLU A 453 3.69 24.82 0.59
CA GLU A 453 5.08 24.44 0.92
C GLU A 453 5.77 23.61 -0.19
N GLY A 454 5.04 23.26 -1.24
CA GLY A 454 5.47 22.43 -2.36
C GLY A 454 5.38 20.93 -2.09
N LYS A 455 4.73 20.50 -1.01
CA LYS A 455 4.62 19.09 -0.60
C LYS A 455 3.34 18.45 -1.16
N LEU A 456 3.26 17.13 -1.03
CA LEU A 456 2.09 16.32 -1.32
C LEU A 456 1.19 16.28 -0.07
N ALA A 457 -0.03 16.78 -0.19
CA ALA A 457 -1.08 16.61 0.81
C ALA A 457 -1.70 15.22 0.67
N VAL A 458 -1.85 14.52 1.78
CA VAL A 458 -2.32 13.14 1.82
C VAL A 458 -3.52 13.04 2.74
N VAL A 459 -4.64 12.61 2.19
CA VAL A 459 -5.89 12.39 2.93
C VAL A 459 -5.99 10.92 3.27
N MET A 460 -6.25 10.60 4.53
CA MET A 460 -6.54 9.25 4.97
C MET A 460 -8.04 9.00 4.83
N GLY A 461 -8.42 7.93 4.13
CA GLY A 461 -9.81 7.50 4.00
C GLY A 461 -9.99 6.02 4.31
N ILE A 462 -11.24 5.55 4.34
CA ILE A 462 -11.59 4.15 4.59
C ILE A 462 -12.42 3.65 3.41
N GLU A 463 -12.10 2.44 2.95
CA GLU A 463 -12.86 1.66 1.99
C GLU A 463 -12.87 0.20 2.47
N THR A 464 -13.90 -0.19 3.21
CA THR A 464 -13.98 -1.53 3.81
C THR A 464 -15.41 -2.04 3.74
N SER A 465 -15.59 -3.35 3.77
CA SER A 465 -16.93 -3.93 3.55
C SER A 465 -17.79 -3.87 4.82
N VAL A 466 -17.19 -3.99 6.00
CA VAL A 466 -17.90 -3.95 7.28
C VAL A 466 -17.33 -2.85 8.18
N PRO A 467 -17.51 -1.57 7.83
CA PRO A 467 -17.04 -0.47 8.66
C PRO A 467 -17.70 -0.56 10.05
N PHE A 468 -16.90 -0.31 11.08
CA PHE A 468 -17.33 -0.33 12.48
C PHE A 468 -17.81 -1.69 13.01
N GLY A 469 -17.61 -2.78 12.26
CA GLY A 469 -18.25 -4.06 12.55
C GLY A 469 -19.77 -4.04 12.35
N CYS A 470 -20.28 -3.05 11.60
CA CYS A 470 -21.71 -2.79 11.43
C CYS A 470 -22.28 -3.57 10.24
N THR A 471 -22.25 -4.89 10.35
CA THR A 471 -22.95 -5.82 9.46
C THR A 471 -24.38 -6.07 9.93
N PHE A 472 -25.17 -6.83 9.17
CA PHE A 472 -26.42 -7.43 9.63
C PHE A 472 -26.39 -8.95 9.41
N LYS A 473 -27.29 -9.67 10.08
CA LYS A 473 -27.57 -11.08 9.77
C LYS A 473 -29.05 -11.26 9.47
N TYR A 474 -29.38 -11.83 8.32
CA TYR A 474 -30.74 -12.20 7.98
C TYR A 474 -31.14 -13.48 8.72
N VAL A 475 -32.02 -13.33 9.72
CA VAL A 475 -32.47 -14.44 10.57
C VAL A 475 -33.97 -14.36 10.75
N GLY A 476 -34.68 -15.44 10.41
CA GLY A 476 -36.13 -15.54 10.63
C GLY A 476 -36.96 -14.59 9.77
N GLY A 477 -36.45 -14.18 8.61
CA GLY A 477 -37.16 -13.28 7.68
C GLY A 477 -36.92 -11.80 7.94
N SER A 478 -35.89 -11.43 8.69
CA SER A 478 -35.58 -10.04 9.02
C SER A 478 -34.08 -9.82 9.22
N ASP A 479 -33.63 -8.61 8.94
CA ASP A 479 -32.25 -8.18 9.21
C ASP A 479 -32.06 -7.89 10.70
N ILE A 480 -30.97 -8.42 11.25
CA ILE A 480 -30.54 -8.15 12.63
C ILE A 480 -29.18 -7.47 12.58
N ASP A 481 -29.16 -6.17 12.85
CA ASP A 481 -27.93 -5.37 12.88
C ASP A 481 -26.99 -5.82 13.99
N ALA A 482 -25.69 -5.88 13.68
CA ALA A 482 -24.63 -6.19 14.63
C ALA A 482 -24.10 -4.95 15.37
N CYS A 483 -24.75 -3.79 15.18
CA CYS A 483 -24.29 -2.49 15.64
C CYS A 483 -25.44 -1.65 16.22
N THR A 484 -25.06 -0.59 16.92
CA THR A 484 -25.96 0.46 17.40
C THR A 484 -25.46 1.82 16.94
N ALA A 485 -26.35 2.81 16.86
CA ALA A 485 -25.98 4.19 16.52
C ALA A 485 -24.86 4.74 17.42
N LYS A 486 -24.84 4.36 18.71
CA LYS A 486 -23.77 4.76 19.63
C LYS A 486 -22.43 4.14 19.25
N GLN A 487 -22.37 2.84 18.93
CA GLN A 487 -21.14 2.18 18.53
C GLN A 487 -20.57 2.75 17.21
N ILE A 488 -21.45 3.08 16.26
CA ILE A 488 -21.06 3.76 15.02
C ILE A 488 -20.44 5.12 15.35
N THR A 489 -21.12 5.93 16.17
CA THR A 489 -20.64 7.27 16.57
C THR A 489 -19.29 7.20 17.29
N ASP A 490 -19.13 6.29 18.26
CA ASP A 490 -17.88 6.12 19.01
C ASP A 490 -16.71 5.76 18.06
N GLN A 491 -16.96 4.96 17.01
CA GLN A 491 -15.92 4.59 16.04
C GLN A 491 -15.66 5.66 14.99
N ILE A 492 -16.66 6.45 14.59
CA ILE A 492 -16.44 7.66 13.79
C ILE A 492 -15.49 8.61 14.53
N ASP A 493 -15.70 8.83 15.83
CA ASP A 493 -14.81 9.64 16.67
C ASP A 493 -13.38 9.07 16.72
N GLU A 494 -13.25 7.75 16.87
CA GLU A 494 -11.95 7.07 16.82
C GLU A 494 -11.24 7.29 15.48
N MET A 495 -11.92 7.02 14.36
CA MET A 495 -11.36 7.15 13.01
C MET A 495 -10.98 8.61 12.71
N HIS A 496 -11.82 9.57 13.13
CA HIS A 496 -11.53 10.98 13.01
C HIS A 496 -10.31 11.39 13.84
N ALA A 497 -10.12 10.83 15.05
CA ALA A 497 -8.94 11.05 15.88
C ALA A 497 -7.66 10.49 15.25
N LEU A 498 -7.74 9.29 14.65
CA LEU A 498 -6.64 8.70 13.87
C LEU A 498 -6.25 9.56 12.66
N GLY A 499 -7.19 10.32 12.10
CA GLY A 499 -6.95 11.27 11.01
C GLY A 499 -7.74 11.01 9.74
N VAL A 500 -8.68 10.07 9.76
CA VAL A 500 -9.57 9.76 8.63
C VAL A 500 -10.46 10.96 8.31
N ARG A 501 -10.56 11.32 7.02
CA ARG A 501 -11.39 12.44 6.52
C ARG A 501 -12.26 12.09 5.31
N GLN A 502 -12.21 10.84 4.87
CA GLN A 502 -13.06 10.27 3.83
C GLN A 502 -13.46 8.86 4.27
N MET A 503 -14.65 8.40 3.91
CA MET A 503 -15.10 7.04 4.19
C MET A 503 -16.13 6.63 3.15
N GLU A 504 -15.97 5.40 2.67
CA GLU A 504 -17.01 4.68 1.95
C GLU A 504 -17.81 3.87 2.97
N LEU A 505 -19.13 4.04 2.97
CA LEU A 505 -20.03 3.34 3.90
C LEU A 505 -20.25 1.88 3.51
N VAL A 506 -20.03 1.57 2.24
CA VAL A 506 -20.28 0.29 1.59
C VAL A 506 -19.18 0.08 0.54
N ASN A 507 -18.72 -1.16 0.35
CA ASN A 507 -17.78 -1.50 -0.71
C ASN A 507 -18.17 -2.81 -1.42
N LYS A 508 -17.67 -3.97 -0.94
CA LYS A 508 -17.86 -5.27 -1.60
C LYS A 508 -18.97 -6.12 -1.02
N PHE A 509 -19.39 -5.87 0.22
CA PHE A 509 -20.53 -6.56 0.82
C PHE A 509 -21.59 -5.57 1.27
N ASP A 510 -22.83 -6.04 1.26
CA ASP A 510 -23.91 -5.38 1.99
C ASP A 510 -23.54 -5.35 3.47
N ASN A 511 -24.00 -4.32 4.14
CA ASN A 511 -23.87 -4.20 5.57
C ASN A 511 -25.08 -3.44 6.14
N ALA A 512 -25.14 -3.22 7.45
CA ALA A 512 -26.32 -2.59 8.07
C ALA A 512 -26.49 -1.10 7.69
N LEU A 513 -25.57 -0.52 6.91
CA LEU A 513 -25.60 0.85 6.44
C LEU A 513 -26.04 0.98 4.98
N GLY A 514 -25.99 -0.10 4.19
CA GLY A 514 -26.43 -0.09 2.80
C GLY A 514 -26.03 -1.33 2.00
N GLY A 515 -26.63 -1.46 0.81
CA GLY A 515 -26.33 -2.48 -0.19
C GLY A 515 -25.31 -2.03 -1.23
N VAL A 516 -24.65 -2.99 -1.88
CA VAL A 516 -23.61 -2.73 -2.90
C VAL A 516 -24.18 -2.71 -4.32
N ALA A 517 -23.50 -2.01 -5.23
CA ALA A 517 -23.78 -2.12 -6.68
C ALA A 517 -23.35 -3.47 -7.30
N GLY A 518 -22.76 -4.36 -6.50
CA GLY A 518 -22.28 -5.70 -6.88
C GLY A 518 -21.11 -5.71 -7.87
N ASP A 519 -20.41 -6.84 -7.96
CA ASP A 519 -19.46 -7.12 -9.03
C ASP A 519 -20.16 -7.89 -10.16
N ALA A 520 -19.80 -7.65 -11.43
CA ALA A 520 -20.36 -8.40 -12.55
C ALA A 520 -19.60 -9.73 -12.82
N GLY A 521 -20.21 -10.58 -13.63
CA GLY A 521 -19.55 -11.76 -14.21
C GLY A 521 -19.07 -12.79 -13.17
N PRO A 522 -18.00 -13.55 -13.48
CA PRO A 522 -17.45 -14.56 -12.56
C PRO A 522 -16.99 -13.98 -11.22
N THR A 523 -16.56 -12.71 -11.20
CA THR A 523 -16.20 -12.00 -9.97
C THR A 523 -17.40 -11.87 -9.03
N GLY A 524 -18.54 -11.46 -9.58
CA GLY A 524 -19.81 -11.37 -8.86
C GLY A 524 -20.18 -12.66 -8.12
N ILE A 525 -20.00 -13.83 -8.74
CA ILE A 525 -20.33 -15.12 -8.10
C ILE A 525 -19.54 -15.34 -6.81
N VAL A 526 -18.24 -15.07 -6.84
CA VAL A 526 -17.34 -15.28 -5.69
C VAL A 526 -17.64 -14.27 -4.58
N ILE A 527 -17.76 -12.99 -4.95
CA ILE A 527 -17.99 -11.91 -3.99
C ILE A 527 -19.39 -12.01 -3.38
N ASN A 528 -20.42 -12.34 -4.16
CA ASN A 528 -21.78 -12.54 -3.66
C ASN A 528 -21.87 -13.79 -2.76
N GLY A 529 -21.09 -14.84 -3.05
CA GLY A 529 -20.93 -15.96 -2.11
C GLY A 529 -20.32 -15.53 -0.77
N ALA A 530 -19.33 -14.63 -0.79
CA ALA A 530 -18.76 -14.06 0.42
C ALA A 530 -19.73 -13.08 1.13
N ASN A 531 -20.56 -12.34 0.39
CA ASN A 531 -21.69 -11.56 0.93
C ASN A 531 -22.61 -12.46 1.73
N PHE A 532 -23.03 -13.60 1.18
CA PHE A 532 -23.87 -14.55 1.90
C PHE A 532 -23.23 -15.05 3.21
N LEU A 533 -21.91 -15.26 3.24
CA LEU A 533 -21.21 -15.60 4.49
C LEU A 533 -21.20 -14.42 5.50
N GLU A 534 -21.18 -13.19 5.00
CA GLU A 534 -21.23 -11.97 5.81
C GLU A 534 -22.63 -11.60 6.29
N THR A 535 -23.68 -11.79 5.50
CA THR A 535 -25.03 -11.26 5.81
C THR A 535 -26.08 -12.35 5.99
N GLY A 536 -25.85 -13.54 5.45
CA GLY A 536 -26.87 -14.59 5.31
C GLY A 536 -27.78 -14.42 4.10
N THR A 537 -27.50 -13.45 3.23
CA THR A 537 -28.24 -13.21 1.97
C THR A 537 -27.28 -13.02 0.81
N PHE A 538 -27.72 -13.41 -0.39
CA PHE A 538 -27.09 -12.93 -1.61
C PHE A 538 -27.57 -11.50 -1.88
N TRP A 539 -26.82 -10.76 -2.71
CA TRP A 539 -27.21 -9.44 -3.18
C TRP A 539 -28.60 -9.47 -3.80
N ASP A 540 -29.46 -8.55 -3.34
CA ASP A 540 -30.82 -8.36 -3.84
C ASP A 540 -30.84 -7.10 -4.72
N MET A 541 -30.39 -7.27 -5.97
CA MET A 541 -30.20 -6.17 -6.90
C MET A 541 -31.54 -5.75 -7.49
N GLU A 542 -31.93 -4.49 -7.27
CA GLU A 542 -33.20 -3.95 -7.76
C GLU A 542 -32.98 -2.98 -8.93
N THR A 543 -34.00 -2.82 -9.77
CA THR A 543 -34.02 -1.76 -10.79
C THR A 543 -34.85 -0.60 -10.28
N CYS A 544 -34.27 0.60 -10.22
CA CYS A 544 -34.98 1.82 -9.85
C CYS A 544 -36.19 2.09 -10.78
N ASP A 545 -37.26 2.69 -10.27
CA ASP A 545 -38.42 3.17 -11.06
C ASP A 545 -38.61 4.69 -10.87
N PRO A 546 -38.53 5.51 -11.94
CA PRO A 546 -38.25 5.12 -13.32
C PRO A 546 -36.83 4.58 -13.48
N ALA A 547 -36.66 3.65 -14.43
CA ALA A 547 -35.35 3.10 -14.74
C ALA A 547 -34.36 4.23 -15.03
N ASP A 548 -33.42 4.45 -14.11
CA ASP A 548 -32.27 5.30 -14.34
C ASP A 548 -31.33 4.52 -15.26
N THR A 549 -31.34 4.85 -16.55
CA THR A 549 -30.53 4.12 -17.54
C THR A 549 -29.06 4.52 -17.54
N VAL A 550 -28.69 5.53 -16.75
CA VAL A 550 -27.30 6.01 -16.64
C VAL A 550 -26.61 5.34 -15.45
N ASP A 551 -27.32 5.23 -14.32
CA ASP A 551 -26.82 4.63 -13.09
C ASP A 551 -27.60 3.36 -12.77
N ALA A 552 -26.98 2.20 -12.99
CA ALA A 552 -27.56 0.90 -12.72
C ALA A 552 -26.56 -0.01 -11.99
N ASP A 553 -27.12 -0.83 -11.12
CA ASP A 553 -26.44 -1.94 -10.49
C ASP A 553 -25.79 -2.87 -11.53
N ASN A 554 -24.65 -3.46 -11.18
CA ASN A 554 -23.94 -4.33 -12.09
C ASN A 554 -24.77 -5.60 -12.37
N PRO A 555 -24.87 -6.02 -13.65
CA PRO A 555 -25.63 -7.20 -14.00
C PRO A 555 -25.04 -8.42 -13.31
N GLN A 556 -25.85 -9.08 -12.51
CA GLN A 556 -25.47 -10.31 -11.84
C GLN A 556 -25.67 -11.49 -12.78
N VAL A 557 -24.77 -12.48 -12.68
CA VAL A 557 -25.07 -13.80 -13.23
C VAL A 557 -26.18 -14.35 -12.36
N ALA A 558 -27.39 -14.44 -12.91
CA ALA A 558 -28.49 -15.09 -12.21
C ALA A 558 -28.02 -16.48 -11.79
N PHE A 559 -27.96 -16.74 -10.49
CA PHE A 559 -28.01 -18.11 -10.04
C PHE A 559 -29.35 -18.64 -10.58
N PRO A 560 -29.35 -19.68 -11.42
CA PRO A 560 -30.61 -20.23 -11.91
C PRO A 560 -31.54 -20.49 -10.71
N GLU A 561 -32.85 -20.38 -10.84
CA GLU A 561 -33.78 -20.80 -9.78
C GLU A 561 -33.45 -22.25 -9.40
N ILE A 562 -32.65 -22.38 -8.35
CA ILE A 562 -32.07 -23.65 -7.93
C ILE A 562 -32.99 -24.21 -6.85
N SER A 563 -33.42 -25.45 -7.05
CA SER A 563 -34.21 -26.17 -6.05
C SER A 563 -33.46 -26.21 -4.70
N ALA A 564 -34.17 -26.46 -3.60
CA ALA A 564 -33.54 -26.56 -2.26
C ALA A 564 -32.33 -27.52 -2.24
N ASP A 565 -32.36 -28.59 -3.03
CA ASP A 565 -31.27 -29.56 -3.16
C ASP A 565 -30.06 -29.00 -3.95
N GLN A 566 -30.30 -28.11 -4.92
CA GLN A 566 -29.25 -27.42 -5.67
C GLN A 566 -28.67 -26.23 -4.90
N GLN A 567 -29.47 -25.59 -4.03
CA GLN A 567 -28.98 -24.64 -3.04
C GLN A 567 -28.03 -25.31 -2.05
N ASP A 568 -28.37 -26.48 -1.51
CA ASP A 568 -27.46 -27.25 -0.64
C ASP A 568 -26.17 -27.70 -1.35
N ALA A 569 -26.22 -28.01 -2.65
CA ALA A 569 -25.04 -28.31 -3.45
C ALA A 569 -24.18 -27.06 -3.73
N LEU A 570 -24.80 -25.90 -3.96
CA LEU A 570 -24.12 -24.61 -4.11
C LEU A 570 -23.52 -24.13 -2.78
N PHE A 571 -24.24 -24.25 -1.66
CA PHE A 571 -23.74 -24.01 -0.31
C PHE A 571 -22.63 -25.00 0.07
N GLY A 572 -22.72 -26.25 -0.39
CA GLY A 572 -21.66 -27.24 -0.30
C GLY A 572 -20.43 -26.89 -1.15
N ALA A 573 -20.62 -26.35 -2.36
CA ALA A 573 -19.56 -25.92 -3.25
C ALA A 573 -18.88 -24.62 -2.78
N ILE A 574 -19.65 -23.65 -2.29
CA ILE A 574 -19.17 -22.45 -1.58
C ILE A 574 -18.42 -22.87 -0.31
N GLY A 575 -19.00 -23.77 0.50
CA GLY A 575 -18.33 -24.34 1.68
C GLY A 575 -17.04 -25.12 1.36
N GLN A 576 -16.94 -25.73 0.18
CA GLN A 576 -15.72 -26.37 -0.34
C GLN A 576 -14.72 -25.36 -0.93
N LEU A 577 -15.19 -24.28 -1.56
CA LEU A 577 -14.39 -23.15 -2.06
C LEU A 577 -13.65 -22.42 -0.94
N PHE A 578 -14.33 -22.24 0.19
CA PHE A 578 -13.90 -21.37 1.28
C PHE A 578 -13.40 -22.12 2.55
N GLY A 579 -13.39 -23.46 2.54
CA GLY A 579 -12.59 -24.30 3.45
C GLY A 579 -13.11 -24.49 4.88
N SER A 580 -13.85 -25.59 5.10
CA SER A 580 -14.07 -26.30 6.39
C SER A 580 -14.76 -25.54 7.54
N LEU A 581 -15.97 -25.03 7.30
CA LEU A 581 -16.96 -24.94 8.38
C LEU A 581 -17.46 -26.36 8.67
N ASN A 582 -17.02 -26.95 9.79
CA ASN A 582 -17.62 -28.15 10.39
C ASN A 582 -19.02 -27.82 10.96
N LEU A 583 -19.89 -27.21 10.15
CA LEU A 583 -21.30 -27.11 10.47
C LEU A 583 -21.94 -28.41 9.96
N PRO A 584 -22.58 -29.22 10.83
CA PRO A 584 -23.39 -30.33 10.33
C PRO A 584 -24.41 -29.74 9.35
N ALA A 585 -24.57 -30.38 8.18
CA ALA A 585 -25.63 -30.09 7.25
C ALA A 585 -26.98 -30.32 7.96
N LEU A 586 -27.49 -29.29 8.62
CA LEU A 586 -28.82 -29.26 9.16
C LEU A 586 -29.71 -28.75 8.03
N SER A 587 -30.68 -29.58 7.64
CA SER A 587 -31.76 -29.20 6.73
C SER A 587 -32.47 -27.98 7.33
N LEU A 588 -32.18 -26.79 6.82
CA LEU A 588 -32.81 -25.53 7.29
C LEU A 588 -34.25 -25.40 6.78
N TYR A 589 -34.67 -26.26 5.85
CA TYR A 589 -36.04 -26.32 5.35
C TYR A 589 -36.64 -27.73 5.46
N PRO A 590 -37.94 -27.86 5.75
CA PRO A 590 -38.63 -29.14 5.75
C PRO A 590 -38.76 -29.66 4.32
N ARG A 591 -38.39 -30.93 4.08
CA ARG A 591 -38.63 -31.61 2.81
C ARG A 591 -40.13 -31.68 2.55
N THR A 592 -40.60 -31.09 1.47
CA THR A 592 -41.94 -31.36 0.92
C THR A 592 -41.89 -32.73 0.22
N ASN A 593 -42.77 -33.64 0.63
CA ASN A 593 -42.90 -34.98 0.03
C ASN A 593 -43.27 -34.95 -1.45
#